data_AF-A0A953BJF0-F1
#
_entry.id   AF-A0A953BJF0-F1
#
_cell.length_a   1.000
_cell.length_b   1.000
_cell.length_c   1.000
_cell.angle_alpha   90.00
_cell.angle_beta   90.00
_cell.angle_gamma   90.00
#
_symmetry.space_group_name_H-M   'P 1'
#
loop_
_entity.id
_entity.type
_entity.pdbx_description
1 polymer ?
#
loop_
_entity_poly.entity_id
_entity_poly.type
_entity_poly.pdbx_seq_one_letter_code
_entity_poly.pdbx_strand_id
1 'polypeptide(L)'
;MDIAQRIAQFENMVQADPTNDMAHYSLGNAYAQAGRHRDAAESYVRCFRINKDMSKAYQLAGAEFIACNDKPLATEVLKEGYTVAAQRGDFMPKKAIGDLLKQLGETPPEVAGAKAEAAMPEGTFVCKRTGRPGSKLPRPPFKGPVGNWIFENISAETWREWIGQGTKVINELRLDLSRDDHAETYDQHMREYLGIDEALLRELAAKA
;
A
#
# COMPACT_ATOMS: atom_id res chain seq x y z
N MET A 1 -18.85 2.89 7.61
CA MET A 1 -18.37 4.24 7.96
C MET A 1 -18.47 5.09 6.71
N ASP A 2 -18.98 6.30 6.79
CA ASP A 2 -18.97 7.23 5.65
C ASP A 2 -17.55 7.82 5.45
N ILE A 3 -17.21 8.20 4.22
CA ILE A 3 -15.88 8.68 3.82
C ILE A 3 -15.46 9.89 4.67
N ALA A 4 -16.39 10.79 4.99
CA ALA A 4 -16.11 11.96 5.83
C ALA A 4 -15.70 11.58 7.25
N GLN A 5 -16.34 10.58 7.85
CA GLN A 5 -15.96 10.08 9.17
C GLN A 5 -14.59 9.41 9.14
N ARG A 6 -14.29 8.65 8.07
CA ARG A 6 -12.99 8.02 7.86
C ARG A 6 -11.87 9.05 7.75
N ILE A 7 -12.10 10.14 7.00
CA ILE A 7 -11.14 11.26 6.93
C ILE A 7 -10.91 11.84 8.32
N ALA A 8 -11.97 12.21 9.03
CA ALA A 8 -11.85 12.83 10.36
C ALA A 8 -11.10 11.93 11.37
N GLN A 9 -11.35 10.61 11.31
CA GLN A 9 -10.63 9.63 12.12
C GLN A 9 -9.12 9.68 11.83
N PHE A 10 -8.72 9.59 10.56
CA PHE A 10 -7.31 9.59 10.19
C PHE A 10 -6.64 10.95 10.37
N GLU A 11 -7.36 12.07 10.19
CA GLU A 11 -6.87 13.42 10.52
C GLU A 11 -6.52 13.53 12.00
N ASN A 12 -7.40 13.06 12.90
CA ASN A 12 -7.11 13.03 14.33
C ASN A 12 -5.90 12.14 14.66
N MET A 13 -5.74 11.01 13.96
CA MET A 13 -4.60 10.12 14.15
C MET A 13 -3.28 10.78 13.73
N VAL A 14 -3.22 11.42 12.56
CA VAL A 14 -1.98 12.10 12.12
C VAL A 14 -1.69 13.38 12.92
N GLN A 15 -2.70 13.99 13.55
CA GLN A 15 -2.49 15.07 14.52
C GLN A 15 -1.90 14.56 15.83
N ALA A 16 -2.39 13.43 16.34
CA ALA A 16 -1.90 12.81 17.57
C ALA A 16 -0.49 12.22 17.40
N ASP A 17 -0.21 11.60 16.27
CA ASP A 17 1.09 11.08 15.89
C ASP A 17 1.43 11.44 14.43
N PRO A 18 2.12 12.57 14.20
CA PRO A 18 2.54 12.99 12.87
C PRO A 18 3.53 12.06 12.18
N THR A 19 4.14 11.12 12.91
CA THR A 19 5.14 10.17 12.42
C THR A 19 4.57 8.80 12.08
N ASN A 20 3.26 8.62 12.17
CA ASN A 20 2.57 7.39 11.80
C ASN A 20 2.42 7.28 10.26
N ASP A 21 3.30 6.54 9.59
CA ASP A 21 3.29 6.39 8.13
C ASP A 21 2.01 5.71 7.62
N MET A 22 1.45 4.77 8.39
CA MET A 22 0.22 4.06 8.03
C MET A 22 -1.02 4.95 8.15
N ALA A 23 -1.08 5.83 9.15
CA ALA A 23 -2.16 6.81 9.28
C ALA A 23 -2.14 7.79 8.09
N HIS A 24 -0.96 8.26 7.67
CA HIS A 24 -0.81 9.06 6.46
C HIS A 24 -1.21 8.30 5.18
N TYR A 25 -0.85 7.02 5.06
CA TYR A 25 -1.28 6.19 3.93
C TYR A 25 -2.81 6.02 3.88
N SER A 26 -3.42 5.72 5.02
CA SER A 26 -4.86 5.47 5.13
C SER A 26 -5.67 6.76 4.96
N LEU A 27 -5.13 7.89 5.45
CA LEU A 27 -5.66 9.22 5.18
C LEU A 27 -5.63 9.54 3.67
N GLY A 28 -4.51 9.22 3.01
CA GLY A 28 -4.38 9.33 1.56
C GLY A 28 -5.45 8.54 0.82
N ASN A 29 -5.70 7.29 1.22
CA ASN A 29 -6.76 6.45 0.65
C ASN A 29 -8.14 7.07 0.85
N ALA A 30 -8.42 7.58 2.05
CA ALA A 30 -9.69 8.22 2.37
C ALA A 30 -9.92 9.50 1.55
N TYR A 31 -8.88 10.32 1.37
CA TYR A 31 -8.95 11.50 0.50
C TYR A 31 -9.12 11.15 -0.98
N ALA A 32 -8.40 10.13 -1.47
CA ALA A 32 -8.53 9.66 -2.85
C ALA A 32 -9.96 9.18 -3.13
N GLN A 33 -10.55 8.40 -2.22
CA GLN A 33 -11.95 7.97 -2.30
C GLN A 33 -12.95 9.15 -2.28
N ALA A 34 -12.61 10.23 -1.57
CA ALA A 34 -13.39 11.47 -1.56
C ALA A 34 -13.18 12.36 -2.79
N GLY A 35 -12.29 12.00 -3.73
CA GLY A 35 -11.90 12.85 -4.86
C GLY A 35 -11.03 14.05 -4.46
N ARG A 36 -10.53 14.10 -3.22
CA ARG A 36 -9.63 15.14 -2.71
C ARG A 36 -8.18 14.85 -3.13
N HIS A 37 -7.94 14.88 -4.44
CA HIS A 37 -6.68 14.43 -5.05
C HIS A 37 -5.42 15.11 -4.49
N ARG A 38 -5.46 16.43 -4.26
CA ARG A 38 -4.30 17.14 -3.72
C ARG A 38 -3.96 16.69 -2.30
N ASP A 39 -4.97 16.60 -1.44
CA ASP A 39 -4.81 16.17 -0.04
C ASP A 39 -4.35 14.71 0.04
N ALA A 40 -4.87 13.86 -0.86
CA ALA A 40 -4.46 12.48 -1.00
C ALA A 40 -2.97 12.37 -1.33
N ALA A 41 -2.54 13.07 -2.38
CA ALA A 41 -1.14 13.10 -2.80
C ALA A 41 -0.21 13.56 -1.67
N GLU A 42 -0.56 14.64 -0.97
CA GLU A 42 0.24 15.16 0.14
C GLU A 42 0.32 14.19 1.33
N SER A 43 -0.76 13.47 1.62
CA SER A 43 -0.78 12.44 2.66
C SER A 43 0.13 11.25 2.30
N TYR A 44 0.09 10.78 1.06
CA TYR A 44 1.02 9.74 0.60
C TYR A 44 2.49 10.23 0.61
N VAL A 45 2.74 11.51 0.29
CA VAL A 45 4.08 12.11 0.41
C VAL A 45 4.58 12.08 1.85
N ARG A 46 3.72 12.35 2.84
CA ARG A 46 4.09 12.21 4.25
C ARG A 46 4.39 10.76 4.62
N CYS A 47 3.58 9.82 4.13
CA CYS A 47 3.81 8.39 4.33
C CYS A 47 5.22 7.96 3.90
N PHE A 48 5.61 8.21 2.64
CA PHE A 48 6.93 7.76 2.17
C PHE A 48 8.10 8.59 2.69
N ARG A 49 7.88 9.83 3.16
CA ARG A 49 8.93 10.59 3.87
C ARG A 49 9.32 9.96 5.19
N ILE A 50 8.36 9.32 5.86
CA ILE A 50 8.58 8.56 7.10
C ILE A 50 9.12 7.16 6.75
N ASN A 51 8.44 6.46 5.83
CA ASN A 51 8.77 5.11 5.42
C ASN A 51 9.08 5.05 3.91
N LYS A 52 10.34 5.33 3.57
CA LYS A 52 10.84 5.39 2.18
C LYS A 52 10.73 4.07 1.42
N ASP A 53 10.53 2.97 2.14
CA ASP A 53 10.44 1.64 1.56
C ASP A 53 9.05 1.31 0.99
N MET A 54 8.06 2.18 1.19
CA MET A 54 6.71 1.93 0.70
C MET A 54 6.54 2.38 -0.75
N SER A 55 7.08 1.60 -1.70
CA SER A 55 6.98 1.83 -3.15
C SER A 55 5.56 2.13 -3.64
N LYS A 56 4.54 1.55 -2.99
CA LYS A 56 3.12 1.76 -3.30
C LYS A 56 2.67 3.19 -3.00
N ALA A 57 3.18 3.82 -1.94
CA ALA A 57 2.82 5.20 -1.58
C ALA A 57 3.30 6.19 -2.65
N TYR A 58 4.49 5.98 -3.22
CA TYR A 58 4.97 6.78 -4.36
C TYR A 58 4.07 6.63 -5.60
N GLN A 59 3.65 5.39 -5.91
CA GLN A 59 2.73 5.13 -7.00
C GLN A 59 1.42 5.92 -6.83
N LEU A 60 0.81 5.83 -5.64
CA LEU A 60 -0.47 6.48 -5.36
C LEU A 60 -0.32 8.02 -5.35
N ALA A 61 0.71 8.56 -4.69
CA ALA A 61 1.00 10.00 -4.71
C ALA A 61 1.12 10.54 -6.14
N GLY A 62 1.87 9.87 -7.00
CA GLY A 62 2.03 10.26 -8.40
C GLY A 62 0.71 10.25 -9.18
N ALA A 63 -0.11 9.20 -9.01
CA ALA A 63 -1.43 9.13 -9.64
C ALA A 63 -2.36 10.27 -9.18
N GLU A 64 -2.36 10.58 -7.89
CA GLU A 64 -3.16 11.67 -7.32
C GLU A 64 -2.67 13.06 -7.76
N PHE A 65 -1.35 13.27 -7.92
CA PHE A 65 -0.81 14.49 -8.52
C PHE A 65 -1.22 14.66 -9.99
N ILE A 66 -1.26 13.57 -10.76
CA ILE A 66 -1.80 13.59 -12.13
C ILE A 66 -3.28 13.99 -12.12
N ALA A 67 -4.07 13.41 -11.21
CA ALA A 67 -5.50 13.70 -11.09
C ALA A 67 -5.79 15.16 -10.70
N CYS A 68 -4.94 15.79 -9.88
CA CYS A 68 -5.01 17.24 -9.60
C CYS A 68 -4.25 18.13 -10.61
N ASN A 69 -3.80 17.57 -11.73
CA ASN A 69 -3.10 18.25 -12.83
C ASN A 69 -1.75 18.90 -12.44
N ASP A 70 -1.11 18.44 -11.35
CA ASP A 70 0.25 18.82 -10.96
C ASP A 70 1.28 17.85 -11.55
N LYS A 71 1.43 17.92 -12.87
CA LYS A 71 2.37 17.07 -13.61
C LYS A 71 3.82 17.19 -13.15
N PRO A 72 4.36 18.40 -12.83
CA PRO A 72 5.73 18.51 -12.34
C PRO A 72 5.99 17.69 -11.07
N LEU A 73 5.14 17.81 -10.04
CA LEU A 73 5.29 17.02 -8.82
C LEU A 73 5.03 15.53 -9.07
N ALA A 74 4.06 15.19 -9.92
CA ALA A 74 3.83 13.79 -10.29
C ALA A 74 5.10 13.15 -10.87
N THR A 75 5.76 13.81 -11.83
CA THR A 75 6.98 13.30 -12.46
C THR A 75 8.11 13.11 -11.46
N GLU A 76 8.32 14.06 -10.54
CA GLU A 76 9.36 13.97 -9.52
C GLU A 76 9.14 12.76 -8.59
N VAL A 77 7.93 12.66 -8.03
CA VAL A 77 7.56 11.59 -7.10
C VAL A 77 7.60 10.22 -7.79
N LEU A 78 7.13 10.12 -9.03
CA LEU A 78 7.16 8.88 -9.79
C LEU A 78 8.60 8.45 -10.14
N LYS A 79 9.51 9.37 -10.47
CA LYS A 79 10.92 9.03 -10.74
C LYS A 79 11.62 8.48 -9.49
N GLU A 80 11.40 9.12 -8.34
CA GLU A 80 11.92 8.62 -7.05
C GLU A 80 11.31 7.24 -6.72
N GLY A 81 9.98 7.12 -6.81
CA GLY A 81 9.26 5.88 -6.56
C GLY A 81 9.68 4.72 -7.47
N TYR A 82 9.97 4.99 -8.74
CA TYR A 82 10.49 3.98 -9.67
C TYR A 82 11.84 3.44 -9.20
N THR A 83 12.71 4.33 -8.73
CA THR A 83 14.04 4.00 -8.22
C THR A 83 13.93 3.15 -6.96
N VAL A 84 13.10 3.57 -5.99
CA VAL A 84 12.81 2.81 -4.77
C VAL A 84 12.26 1.43 -5.12
N ALA A 85 11.25 1.35 -5.99
CA ALA A 85 10.64 0.09 -6.38
C ALA A 85 11.64 -0.85 -7.06
N ALA A 86 12.52 -0.33 -7.93
CA ALA A 86 13.54 -1.11 -8.61
C ALA A 86 14.63 -1.64 -7.66
N GLN A 87 15.09 -0.83 -6.69
CA GLN A 87 16.05 -1.26 -5.68
C GLN A 87 15.48 -2.35 -4.76
N ARG A 88 14.21 -2.18 -4.39
CA ARG A 88 13.47 -3.13 -3.57
C ARG A 88 13.09 -4.41 -4.32
N GLY A 89 13.02 -4.34 -5.65
CA GLY A 89 12.53 -5.42 -6.51
C GLY A 89 11.00 -5.50 -6.56
N ASP A 90 10.29 -4.43 -6.21
CA ASP A 90 8.83 -4.33 -6.32
C ASP A 90 8.38 -4.22 -7.77
N PHE A 91 8.07 -5.36 -8.40
CA PHE A 91 7.65 -5.39 -9.80
C PHE A 91 6.32 -4.65 -10.05
N MET A 92 5.31 -4.85 -9.21
CA MET A 92 3.98 -4.26 -9.42
C MET A 92 4.00 -2.72 -9.30
N PRO A 93 4.47 -2.12 -8.18
CA PRO A 93 4.67 -0.67 -8.11
C PRO A 93 5.60 -0.12 -9.20
N LYS A 94 6.75 -0.76 -9.48
CA LYS A 94 7.70 -0.29 -10.51
C LYS A 94 7.03 -0.19 -11.89
N LYS A 95 6.31 -1.25 -12.30
CA LYS A 95 5.59 -1.28 -13.58
C LYS A 95 4.54 -0.18 -13.64
N ALA A 96 3.68 -0.08 -12.61
CA ALA A 96 2.62 0.92 -12.58
C ALA A 96 3.17 2.35 -12.63
N ILE A 97 4.24 2.64 -11.89
CA ILE A 97 4.93 3.94 -11.93
C ILE A 97 5.52 4.21 -13.32
N GLY A 98 6.14 3.21 -13.95
CA GLY A 98 6.69 3.35 -15.29
C GLY A 98 5.63 3.65 -16.35
N ASP A 99 4.44 3.06 -16.23
CA ASP A 99 3.31 3.34 -17.11
C ASP A 99 2.75 4.76 -16.90
N LEU A 100 2.69 5.24 -15.65
CA LEU A 100 2.30 6.63 -15.34
C LEU A 100 3.32 7.65 -15.90
N LEU A 101 4.62 7.37 -15.81
CA LEU A 101 5.66 8.22 -16.40
C LEU A 101 5.49 8.31 -17.92
N LYS A 102 5.26 7.19 -18.60
CA LYS A 102 4.99 7.17 -20.05
C LYS A 102 3.75 7.98 -20.42
N GLN A 103 2.68 7.90 -19.62
CA GLN A 103 1.47 8.72 -19.82
C GLN A 103 1.77 10.22 -19.73
N LEU A 104 2.74 10.62 -18.91
CA LEU A 104 3.21 12.00 -18.79
C LEU A 104 4.20 12.40 -19.89
N GLY A 105 4.57 11.49 -20.80
CA GLY A 105 5.59 11.73 -21.82
C GLY A 105 7.02 11.63 -21.28
N GLU A 106 7.20 11.09 -20.08
CA GLU A 106 8.47 10.95 -19.39
C GLU A 106 8.99 9.51 -19.51
N THR A 107 10.32 9.36 -19.52
CA THR A 107 10.95 8.04 -19.51
C THR A 107 11.34 7.64 -18.09
N PRO A 108 11.07 6.39 -17.65
CA PRO A 108 11.54 5.89 -16.37
C PRO A 108 13.06 6.01 -16.23
N PRO A 109 13.57 6.40 -15.05
CA PRO A 109 15.00 6.56 -14.85
C PRO A 109 15.71 5.20 -14.94
N GLU A 110 16.94 5.21 -15.43
CA GLU A 110 17.83 4.04 -15.34
C GLU A 110 18.28 3.86 -13.90
N VAL A 111 18.06 2.66 -13.34
CA VAL A 111 18.39 2.36 -11.95
C VAL A 111 19.56 1.39 -11.91
N ALA A 112 20.74 1.91 -11.56
CA ALA A 112 21.92 1.09 -11.32
C ALA A 112 21.69 0.16 -10.12
N GLY A 113 21.99 -1.13 -10.27
CA GLY A 113 21.77 -2.12 -9.22
C GLY A 113 20.29 -2.47 -8.97
N ALA A 114 19.38 -2.11 -9.89
CA ALA A 114 18.04 -2.70 -9.90
C ALA A 114 18.20 -4.22 -9.82
N LYS A 115 17.56 -4.86 -8.83
CA LYS A 115 17.52 -6.32 -8.79
C LYS A 115 16.88 -6.73 -10.10
N ALA A 116 17.68 -7.40 -10.95
CA ALA A 116 17.24 -7.83 -12.26
C ALA A 116 15.89 -8.53 -12.11
N GLU A 117 15.00 -8.32 -13.07
CA GLU A 117 13.82 -9.15 -13.28
C GLU A 117 14.33 -10.57 -13.55
N ALA A 118 14.70 -11.27 -12.48
CA ALA A 118 15.25 -12.61 -12.55
C ALA A 118 14.18 -13.45 -13.21
N ALA A 119 14.52 -14.06 -14.35
CA ALA A 119 13.66 -14.99 -15.05
C ALA A 119 13.11 -15.98 -14.03
N MET A 120 11.79 -15.91 -13.80
CA MET A 120 11.17 -16.66 -12.73
C MET A 120 11.23 -18.15 -13.06
N PRO A 121 11.72 -19.01 -12.15
CA PRO A 121 11.58 -20.44 -12.32
C PRO A 121 10.10 -20.81 -12.44
N GLU A 122 9.74 -21.63 -13.41
CA GLU A 122 8.38 -22.15 -13.54
C GLU A 122 7.93 -22.81 -12.23
N GLY A 123 6.74 -22.42 -11.74
CA GLY A 123 6.18 -22.91 -10.48
C GLY A 123 6.50 -22.06 -9.24
N THR A 124 7.20 -20.93 -9.38
CA THR A 124 7.46 -20.03 -8.23
C THR A 124 6.21 -19.22 -7.86
N PHE A 125 5.86 -19.21 -6.57
CA PHE A 125 4.74 -18.42 -6.06
C PHE A 125 5.06 -16.91 -6.17
N VAL A 126 4.13 -16.14 -6.75
CA VAL A 126 4.27 -14.69 -6.95
C VAL A 126 3.32 -13.95 -6.01
N CYS A 127 3.87 -13.05 -5.21
CA CYS A 127 3.04 -12.19 -4.36
C CYS A 127 2.22 -11.22 -5.22
N LYS A 128 0.91 -11.20 -5.07
CA LYS A 128 0.01 -10.30 -5.80
C LYS A 128 0.23 -8.83 -5.46
N ARG A 129 0.66 -8.52 -4.23
CA ARG A 129 0.93 -7.14 -3.78
C ARG A 129 2.18 -6.56 -4.43
N THR A 130 3.30 -7.29 -4.36
CA THR A 130 4.62 -6.77 -4.76
C THR A 130 5.02 -7.22 -6.16
N GLY A 131 4.47 -8.32 -6.66
CA GLY A 131 4.91 -9.02 -7.87
C GLY A 131 6.21 -9.79 -7.70
N ARG A 132 6.73 -9.92 -6.48
CA ARG A 132 7.98 -10.62 -6.21
C ARG A 132 7.77 -12.14 -6.13
N PRO A 133 8.75 -12.94 -6.59
CA PRO A 133 8.86 -14.34 -6.18
C PRO A 133 8.96 -14.43 -4.66
N GLY A 134 8.24 -15.35 -4.06
CA GLY A 134 8.27 -15.56 -2.61
C GLY A 134 7.79 -16.94 -2.21
N SER A 135 7.91 -17.22 -0.92
CA SER A 135 7.48 -18.50 -0.35
C SER A 135 5.98 -18.48 -0.08
N LYS A 136 5.28 -19.60 -0.30
CA LYS A 136 3.88 -19.74 0.10
C LYS A 136 3.77 -19.78 1.62
N LEU A 137 2.69 -19.24 2.17
CA LEU A 137 2.37 -19.38 3.58
C LEU A 137 2.12 -20.86 3.93
N PRO A 138 2.46 -21.32 5.16
CA PRO A 138 2.24 -22.71 5.56
C PRO A 138 0.76 -23.04 5.77
N ARG A 139 -0.04 -22.05 6.17
CA ARG A 139 -1.50 -22.14 6.39
C ARG A 139 -2.12 -20.74 6.33
N PRO A 140 -3.46 -20.63 6.17
CA PRO A 140 -4.15 -19.36 6.33
C PRO A 140 -3.86 -18.71 7.68
N PRO A 141 -3.60 -17.39 7.73
CA PRO A 141 -3.26 -16.69 8.97
C PRO A 141 -4.42 -16.68 9.97
N PHE A 142 -5.66 -16.63 9.49
CA PHE A 142 -6.89 -16.72 10.26
C PHE A 142 -8.01 -17.31 9.41
N LYS A 143 -9.14 -17.64 10.04
CA LYS A 143 -10.30 -18.26 9.37
C LYS A 143 -11.08 -17.22 8.56
N GLY A 144 -11.70 -17.66 7.48
CA GLY A 144 -12.59 -16.84 6.65
C GLY A 144 -12.01 -16.53 5.26
N PRO A 145 -12.80 -15.86 4.41
CA PRO A 145 -12.47 -15.66 3.00
C PRO A 145 -11.22 -14.78 2.80
N VAL A 146 -11.02 -13.76 3.65
CA VAL A 146 -9.83 -12.91 3.61
C VAL A 146 -8.57 -13.70 3.95
N GLY A 147 -8.61 -14.54 5.00
CA GLY A 147 -7.47 -15.38 5.38
C GLY A 147 -7.09 -16.37 4.28
N ASN A 148 -8.08 -16.98 3.61
CA ASN A 148 -7.85 -17.85 2.45
C ASN A 148 -7.24 -17.10 1.28
N TRP A 149 -7.75 -15.90 0.97
CA TRP A 149 -7.20 -15.07 -0.10
C TRP A 149 -5.74 -14.69 0.16
N ILE A 150 -5.40 -14.33 1.42
CA ILE A 150 -4.02 -14.01 1.81
C ILE A 150 -3.11 -15.23 1.57
N PHE A 151 -3.55 -16.43 1.97
CA PHE A 151 -2.81 -17.67 1.75
C PHE A 151 -2.55 -17.98 0.26
N GLU A 152 -3.49 -17.63 -0.61
CA GLU A 152 -3.40 -17.88 -2.05
C GLU A 152 -2.65 -16.79 -2.83
N ASN A 153 -2.58 -15.56 -2.33
CA ASN A 153 -2.13 -14.40 -3.11
C ASN A 153 -0.95 -13.65 -2.50
N ILE A 154 -0.65 -13.83 -1.21
CA ILE A 154 0.38 -13.06 -0.50
C ILE A 154 1.50 -13.98 -0.06
N SER A 155 2.75 -13.56 -0.29
CA SER A 155 3.92 -14.37 0.09
C SER A 155 4.18 -14.31 1.59
N ALA A 156 4.84 -15.34 2.12
CA ALA A 156 5.22 -15.40 3.53
C ALA A 156 6.10 -14.21 3.96
N GLU A 157 6.95 -13.70 3.07
CA GLU A 157 7.78 -12.52 3.32
C GLU A 157 6.91 -11.26 3.43
N THR A 158 5.98 -11.07 2.51
CA THR A 158 5.04 -9.93 2.52
C THR A 158 4.15 -9.97 3.76
N TRP A 159 3.69 -11.15 4.14
CA TRP A 159 2.91 -11.33 5.37
C TRP A 159 3.75 -11.02 6.62
N ARG A 160 5.01 -11.45 6.67
CA ARG A 160 5.91 -11.12 7.79
C ARG A 160 6.17 -9.62 7.90
N GLU A 161 6.35 -8.94 6.78
CA GLU A 161 6.43 -7.47 6.74
C GLU A 161 5.15 -6.84 7.32
N TRP A 162 3.98 -7.33 6.92
CA TRP A 162 2.71 -6.90 7.51
C TRP A 162 2.68 -7.11 9.02
N ILE A 163 3.05 -8.29 9.54
CA ILE A 163 3.05 -8.53 11.00
C ILE A 163 3.93 -7.51 11.76
N GLY A 164 5.08 -7.16 11.19
CA GLY A 164 5.94 -6.09 11.74
C GLY A 164 5.23 -4.74 11.75
N GLN A 165 4.54 -4.38 10.67
CA GLN A 165 3.77 -3.14 10.59
C GLN A 165 2.53 -3.16 11.50
N GLY A 166 1.82 -4.27 11.58
CA GLY A 166 0.66 -4.46 12.43
C GLY A 166 0.98 -4.25 13.91
N THR A 167 2.16 -4.68 14.36
CA THR A 167 2.64 -4.39 15.72
C THR A 167 2.76 -2.88 15.97
N LYS A 168 3.24 -2.11 14.98
CA LYS A 168 3.31 -0.65 15.10
C LYS A 168 1.93 -0.04 15.14
N VAL A 169 1.01 -0.47 14.27
CA VAL A 169 -0.39 -0.03 14.26
C VAL A 169 -1.03 -0.22 15.64
N ILE A 170 -0.84 -1.39 16.26
CA ILE A 170 -1.35 -1.66 17.61
C ILE A 170 -0.78 -0.68 18.63
N ASN A 171 0.52 -0.42 18.60
CA ASN A 171 1.19 0.44 19.56
C ASN A 171 0.84 1.93 19.37
N GLU A 172 0.88 2.43 18.14
CA GLU A 172 0.66 3.83 17.79
C GLU A 172 -0.80 4.23 18.02
N LEU A 173 -1.74 3.33 17.72
CA LEU A 173 -3.18 3.58 17.92
C LEU A 173 -3.70 3.07 19.27
N ARG A 174 -2.82 2.46 20.08
CA ARG A 174 -3.16 1.85 21.38
C ARG A 174 -4.34 0.88 21.28
N LEU A 175 -4.32 0.03 20.26
CA LEU A 175 -5.40 -0.92 20.00
C LEU A 175 -5.41 -2.04 21.04
N ASP A 176 -6.53 -2.15 21.74
CA ASP A 176 -6.92 -3.33 22.49
C ASP A 176 -7.70 -4.30 21.59
N LEU A 177 -7.03 -5.34 21.09
CA LEU A 177 -7.61 -6.34 20.18
C LEU A 177 -8.68 -7.25 20.81
N SER A 178 -8.96 -7.11 22.11
CA SER A 178 -10.13 -7.76 22.73
C SER A 178 -11.44 -7.05 22.41
N ARG A 179 -11.38 -5.81 21.89
CA ARG A 179 -12.53 -5.01 21.51
C ARG A 179 -12.78 -5.07 20.01
N ASP A 180 -14.03 -5.25 19.62
CA ASP A 180 -14.43 -5.40 18.22
C ASP A 180 -14.10 -4.19 17.34
N ASP A 181 -14.24 -2.97 17.87
CA ASP A 181 -13.95 -1.72 17.17
C ASP A 181 -12.46 -1.55 16.86
N HIS A 182 -11.60 -1.94 17.80
CA HIS A 182 -10.15 -1.92 17.62
C HIS A 182 -9.68 -3.04 16.70
N ALA A 183 -10.27 -4.23 16.79
CA ALA A 183 -9.98 -5.34 15.90
C ALA A 183 -10.31 -5.00 14.45
N GLU A 184 -11.47 -4.39 14.18
CA GLU A 184 -11.85 -3.93 12.84
C GLU A 184 -10.87 -2.86 12.31
N THR A 185 -10.40 -1.95 13.17
CA THR A 185 -9.41 -0.94 12.81
C THR A 185 -8.09 -1.59 12.36
N TYR A 186 -7.61 -2.59 13.11
CA TYR A 186 -6.42 -3.36 12.74
C TYR A 186 -6.61 -4.10 11.39
N ASP A 187 -7.75 -4.77 11.22
CA ASP A 187 -8.06 -5.51 9.99
C ASP A 187 -8.22 -4.58 8.79
N GLN A 188 -8.69 -3.34 8.99
CA GLN A 188 -8.69 -2.32 7.96
C GLN A 188 -7.27 -1.99 7.50
N HIS A 189 -6.36 -1.65 8.42
CA HIS A 189 -4.98 -1.35 8.05
C HIS A 189 -4.29 -2.55 7.36
N MET A 190 -4.59 -3.78 7.77
CA MET A 190 -4.11 -4.99 7.09
C MET A 190 -4.58 -5.03 5.64
N ARG A 191 -5.87 -4.87 5.41
CA ARG A 191 -6.47 -4.92 4.06
C ARG A 191 -5.85 -3.84 3.18
N GLU A 192 -5.75 -2.61 3.69
CA GLU A 192 -5.13 -1.50 2.96
C GLU A 192 -3.66 -1.76 2.63
N TYR A 193 -2.89 -2.29 3.57
CA TYR A 193 -1.49 -2.65 3.36
C TYR A 193 -1.33 -3.74 2.30
N LEU A 194 -2.23 -4.73 2.28
CA LEU A 194 -2.21 -5.86 1.35
C LEU A 194 -2.82 -5.55 -0.01
N GLY A 195 -3.42 -4.36 -0.18
CA GLY A 195 -4.10 -3.96 -1.41
C GLY A 195 -5.45 -4.64 -1.61
N ILE A 196 -6.13 -4.99 -0.51
CA ILE A 196 -7.50 -5.50 -0.52
C ILE A 196 -8.43 -4.30 -0.41
N ASP A 197 -8.89 -3.81 -1.56
CA ASP A 197 -9.86 -2.72 -1.61
C ASP A 197 -11.28 -3.18 -1.24
N GLU A 198 -12.21 -2.22 -1.11
CA GLU A 198 -13.59 -2.51 -0.74
C GLU A 198 -14.33 -3.38 -1.77
N ALA A 199 -13.98 -3.28 -3.06
CA ALA A 199 -14.60 -4.08 -4.11
C ALA A 199 -14.19 -5.55 -3.95
N LEU A 200 -12.89 -5.82 -3.83
CA LEU A 200 -12.36 -7.15 -3.58
C LEU A 200 -12.86 -7.71 -2.25
N LEU A 201 -12.94 -6.90 -1.21
CA LEU A 201 -13.48 -7.34 0.08
C LEU A 201 -14.94 -7.83 -0.04
N ARG A 202 -15.78 -7.10 -0.79
CA ARG A 202 -17.18 -7.51 -1.04
C ARG A 202 -17.25 -8.82 -1.83
N GLU A 203 -16.40 -8.99 -2.84
CA GLU A 203 -16.30 -10.24 -3.59
C GLU A 203 -15.86 -11.43 -2.72
N LEU A 204 -14.93 -11.20 -1.80
CA LEU A 204 -14.47 -12.23 -0.87
C LEU A 204 -15.55 -12.59 0.15
N ALA A 205 -16.27 -11.61 0.67
CA ALA A 205 -17.38 -11.84 1.59
C ALA A 205 -18.52 -12.63 0.94
N ALA A 206 -18.78 -12.45 -0.35
CA ALA A 206 -19.78 -13.20 -1.10
C ALA A 206 -19.41 -14.68 -1.35
N LYS A 207 -18.14 -15.06 -1.11
CA LYS A 207 -17.63 -16.43 -1.28
C LYS A 207 -17.56 -17.21 0.05
N ALA A 208 -17.95 -16.60 1.17
CA ALA A 208 -18.01 -17.23 2.48
C ALA A 208 -19.32 -18.01 2.68
#